data_AF-A0A3S1RJ52-F1
#
_entry.id   AF-A0A3S1RJ52-F1
#
_cell.length_a   1.000
_cell.length_b   1.000
_cell.length_c   1.000
_cell.angle_alpha   90.00
_cell.angle_beta   90.00
_cell.angle_gamma   90.00
#
_symmetry.space_group_name_H-M   'P 1'
#
loop_
_entity.id
_entity.type
_entity.pdbx_description
1 polymer ?
#
loop_
_entity_poly.entity_id
_entity_poly.type
_entity_poly.pdbx_seq_one_letter_code
_entity_poly.pdbx_strand_id
1 'polypeptide(L)'
;GYALGSSLENSLVIGDDNRVINMGGLRYPNEFVRHKTLDAMGDLALAGARFIGCFRSYRGGHRMNAAALRRLLSDRTAFEIVETTRRERGRSAEMNAVNAPLYAPWMI
;
A
#
# COMPACT_ATOMS: atom_id res chain seq x y z
N GLY A 1 2.06 -12.95 14.20
CA GLY A 1 3.23 -13.84 14.12
C GLY A 1 4.35 -13.25 14.95
N TYR A 2 5.16 -14.08 15.62
CA TYR A 2 6.24 -13.66 16.53
C TYR A 2 7.58 -13.40 15.82
N ALA A 3 7.58 -13.21 14.50
CA ALA A 3 8.77 -12.92 13.69
C ALA A 3 9.97 -13.89 13.87
N LEU A 4 9.71 -15.16 14.21
CA LEU A 4 10.77 -16.16 14.50
C LEU A 4 11.74 -16.43 13.35
N GLY A 5 11.36 -16.12 12.10
CA GLY A 5 12.22 -16.24 10.92
C GLY A 5 12.86 -14.93 10.46
N SER A 6 12.76 -13.86 11.26
CA SER A 6 13.32 -12.56 10.89
C SER A 6 14.85 -12.58 10.98
N SER A 7 15.51 -12.02 9.97
CA SER A 7 16.95 -11.82 9.92
C SER A 7 17.26 -10.49 9.24
N LEU A 8 18.52 -10.02 9.33
CA LEU A 8 18.96 -8.81 8.62
C LEU A 8 18.93 -8.96 7.09
N GLU A 9 18.78 -10.17 6.56
CA GLU A 9 18.69 -10.44 5.13
C GLU A 9 17.26 -10.25 4.59
N ASN A 10 16.24 -10.44 5.44
CA ASN A 10 14.84 -10.41 5.02
C ASN A 10 14.02 -9.28 5.66
N SER A 11 14.55 -8.63 6.69
CA SER A 11 13.87 -7.60 7.44
C SER A 11 14.77 -6.38 7.61
N LEU A 12 14.18 -5.19 7.45
CA LEU A 12 14.81 -3.96 7.94
C LEU A 12 14.60 -3.85 9.45
N VAL A 13 15.69 -3.68 10.18
CA VAL A 13 15.67 -3.58 11.65
C VAL A 13 16.15 -2.19 12.07
N ILE A 14 15.41 -1.59 12.98
CA ILE A 14 15.71 -0.30 13.59
C ILE A 14 16.16 -0.58 15.02
N GLY A 15 17.38 -0.16 15.38
CA GLY A 15 17.91 -0.27 16.73
C GLY A 15 17.28 0.75 17.68
N ASP A 16 17.56 0.61 18.98
CA ASP A 16 17.03 1.50 20.02
C ASP A 16 17.50 2.96 19.88
N ASP A 17 18.58 3.19 19.14
CA ASP A 17 19.12 4.50 18.79
C ASP A 17 18.48 5.11 17.53
N ASN A 18 17.37 4.53 17.05
CA ASN A 18 16.67 4.88 15.81
C ASN A 18 17.50 4.73 14.53
N ARG A 19 18.58 3.95 14.55
CA ARG A 19 19.40 3.69 13.36
C ARG A 19 19.04 2.37 12.70
N VAL A 20 19.14 2.35 11.38
CA VAL A 20 19.03 1.11 10.60
C VAL A 20 20.32 0.31 10.80
N ILE A 21 20.21 -0.92 11.30
CA ILE A 21 21.37 -1.76 11.61
C ILE A 21 21.81 -2.65 10.43
N ASN A 22 20.97 -2.75 9.38
CA ASN A 22 21.32 -3.51 8.18
C ASN A 22 22.57 -2.89 7.51
N MET A 23 23.56 -3.71 7.16
CA MET A 23 24.85 -3.22 6.60
C MET A 23 24.69 -2.40 5.31
N GLY A 24 23.70 -2.73 4.48
CA GLY A 24 23.39 -1.99 3.25
C GLY A 24 22.53 -0.74 3.46
N GLY A 25 22.12 -0.46 4.70
CA GLY A 25 21.16 0.59 5.02
C GLY A 25 19.81 0.40 4.34
N LEU A 26 19.17 1.51 3.99
CA LEU A 26 17.93 1.52 3.21
C LEU A 26 18.24 1.42 1.71
N ARG A 27 17.44 0.64 0.99
CA ARG A 27 17.41 0.63 -0.48
C ARG A 27 16.88 1.95 -1.03
N TYR A 28 16.01 2.61 -0.27
CA TYR A 28 15.42 3.88 -0.64
C TYR A 28 15.25 4.79 0.59
N PRO A 29 15.41 6.13 0.45
CA PRO A 29 15.22 7.04 1.58
C PRO A 29 13.85 6.95 2.27
N ASN A 30 12.82 6.53 1.53
CA ASN A 30 11.44 6.38 1.98
C ASN A 30 10.95 4.92 1.97
N GLU A 31 11.84 3.96 2.20
CA GLU A 31 11.53 2.52 2.13
C GLU A 31 10.39 2.08 3.05
N PHE A 32 10.29 2.64 4.26
CA PHE A 32 9.21 2.31 5.20
C PHE A 32 7.81 2.59 4.64
N VAL A 33 7.61 3.77 4.03
CA VAL A 33 6.32 4.12 3.44
C VAL A 33 6.06 3.32 2.15
N ARG A 34 7.10 3.03 1.36
CA ARG A 34 6.99 2.16 0.19
C ARG A 34 6.58 0.74 0.57
N HIS A 35 7.08 0.21 1.68
CA HIS A 35 6.63 -1.08 2.22
C HIS A 35 5.16 -1.03 2.62
N LYS A 36 4.68 0.07 3.24
CA LYS A 36 3.25 0.24 3.52
C LYS A 36 2.38 0.34 2.26
N THR A 37 2.90 0.95 1.19
CA THR A 37 2.23 0.91 -0.12
C THR A 37 2.18 -0.52 -0.68
N LEU A 38 3.27 -1.28 -0.54
CA LEU A 38 3.33 -2.68 -0.96
C LEU A 38 2.36 -3.58 -0.16
N ASP A 39 2.29 -3.39 1.16
CA ASP A 39 1.30 -4.04 2.04
C ASP A 39 -0.13 -3.79 1.54
N ALA A 40 -0.46 -2.51 1.28
CA ALA A 40 -1.77 -2.12 0.79
C ALA A 40 -2.09 -2.73 -0.59
N MET A 41 -1.10 -2.79 -1.50
CA MET A 41 -1.28 -3.48 -2.79
C MET A 41 -1.57 -4.97 -2.60
N GLY A 42 -0.88 -5.64 -1.68
CA GLY A 42 -1.13 -7.04 -1.34
C GLY A 42 -2.53 -7.25 -0.76
N ASP A 43 -2.94 -6.40 0.18
CA ASP A 43 -4.27 -6.46 0.79
C ASP A 43 -5.39 -6.23 -0.25
N LEU A 44 -5.22 -5.28 -1.17
CA LEU A 44 -6.19 -5.02 -2.24
C LEU A 44 -6.25 -6.14 -3.28
N ALA A 45 -5.14 -6.85 -3.51
CA ALA A 45 -5.12 -8.00 -4.42
C ALA A 45 -6.05 -9.14 -3.94
N LEU A 46 -6.38 -9.20 -2.65
CA LEU A 46 -7.37 -10.14 -2.10
C LEU A 46 -8.80 -9.90 -2.63
N ALA A 47 -9.04 -8.81 -3.37
CA ALA A 47 -10.30 -8.61 -4.10
C ALA A 47 -10.56 -9.67 -5.17
N GLY A 48 -9.53 -10.41 -5.59
CA GLY A 48 -9.62 -11.45 -6.63
C GLY A 48 -9.56 -10.92 -8.07
N ALA A 49 -9.48 -9.61 -8.25
CA ALA A 49 -9.32 -8.95 -9.55
C ALA A 49 -8.37 -7.75 -9.43
N ARG A 50 -7.85 -7.28 -10.57
CA ARG A 50 -7.01 -6.08 -10.62
C ARG A 50 -7.85 -4.86 -10.23
N PHE A 51 -7.39 -4.14 -9.21
CA PHE A 51 -8.02 -2.90 -8.80
C PHE A 51 -7.69 -1.77 -9.78
N ILE A 52 -8.71 -1.09 -10.29
CA ILE A 52 -8.57 0.13 -11.10
C ILE A 52 -9.27 1.25 -10.33
N GLY A 53 -8.49 2.16 -9.75
CA GLY A 53 -9.01 3.25 -8.93
C GLY A 53 -7.91 3.94 -8.13
N CYS A 54 -8.32 4.89 -7.28
CA CYS A 54 -7.42 5.56 -6.35
C CYS A 54 -7.62 4.97 -4.95
N PHE A 55 -6.54 4.44 -4.36
CA PHE A 55 -6.53 4.02 -2.96
C PHE A 55 -5.70 5.01 -2.15
N ARG A 56 -6.28 5.56 -1.08
CA ARG A 56 -5.62 6.46 -0.14
C ARG A 56 -5.72 5.87 1.26
N SER A 57 -4.60 5.88 1.98
CA SER A 57 -4.52 5.35 3.32
C SER A 57 -3.66 6.27 4.18
N TYR A 58 -4.15 6.61 5.37
CA TYR A 58 -3.44 7.43 6.34
C TYR A 58 -3.21 6.61 7.60
N ARG A 59 -1.94 6.29 7.89
CA ARG A 59 -1.55 5.39 8.99
C ARG A 59 -2.30 4.05 8.97
N GLY A 60 -2.67 3.57 7.77
CA GLY A 60 -3.36 2.30 7.63
C GLY A 60 -2.44 1.10 7.81
N GLY A 61 -3.06 -0.03 8.15
CA GLY A 61 -2.44 -1.34 8.17
C GLY A 61 -3.44 -2.40 7.71
N HIS A 62 -3.03 -3.66 7.71
CA HIS A 62 -3.80 -4.77 7.12
C HIS A 62 -5.27 -4.81 7.54
N ARG A 63 -5.57 -4.60 8.83
CA ARG A 63 -6.96 -4.60 9.32
C ARG A 63 -7.80 -3.50 8.67
N MET A 64 -7.26 -2.29 8.54
CA MET A 64 -7.97 -1.15 7.94
C MET A 64 -8.15 -1.36 6.43
N ASN A 65 -7.10 -1.82 5.74
CA ASN A 65 -7.15 -2.11 4.30
C ASN A 65 -8.20 -3.21 4.00
N ALA A 66 -8.19 -4.29 4.79
CA ALA A 66 -9.18 -5.36 4.67
C ALA A 66 -10.62 -4.90 4.97
N ALA A 67 -10.81 -4.02 5.96
CA ALA A 67 -12.13 -3.47 6.28
C ALA A 67 -12.66 -2.57 5.13
N ALA A 68 -11.80 -1.71 4.59
CA ALA A 68 -12.13 -0.87 3.44
C ALA A 68 -12.51 -1.72 2.21
N LEU A 69 -11.72 -2.75 1.92
CA LEU A 69 -12.00 -3.66 0.80
C LEU A 69 -13.31 -4.43 1.02
N ARG A 70 -13.55 -4.97 2.22
CA ARG A 70 -14.82 -5.64 2.56
C ARG A 70 -16.01 -4.71 2.36
N ARG A 71 -15.90 -3.45 2.78
CA ARG A 71 -16.97 -2.47 2.60
C ARG A 71 -17.23 -2.19 1.12
N LEU A 72 -16.19 -1.96 0.32
CA LEU A 72 -16.31 -1.79 -1.13
C LEU A 72 -17.02 -2.98 -1.79
N LEU A 73 -16.57 -4.20 -1.51
CA LEU A 73 -17.12 -5.41 -2.13
C LEU A 73 -18.52 -5.78 -1.62
N SER A 74 -18.92 -5.28 -0.44
CA SER A 74 -20.29 -5.46 0.08
C SER A 74 -21.33 -4.64 -0.69
N ASP A 75 -20.90 -3.59 -1.40
CA ASP A 75 -21.78 -2.69 -2.13
C ASP A 75 -21.50 -2.78 -3.63
N ARG A 76 -22.36 -3.52 -4.35
CA ARG A 76 -22.24 -3.71 -5.80
C ARG A 76 -22.46 -2.44 -6.61
N THR A 77 -22.99 -1.37 -6.01
CA THR A 77 -23.14 -0.07 -6.67
C THR A 77 -21.86 0.78 -6.61
N ALA A 78 -20.92 0.41 -5.74
CA ALA A 78 -19.68 1.15 -5.53
C ALA A 78 -18.55 0.75 -6.48
N PHE A 79 -18.74 -0.27 -7.32
CA PHE A 79 -17.75 -0.72 -8.29
C PHE A 79 -18.40 -1.40 -9.51
N GLU A 80 -17.63 -1.50 -10.59
CA GLU A 80 -17.97 -2.26 -11.78
C GLU A 80 -16.84 -3.27 -12.09
N ILE A 81 -17.21 -4.43 -12.63
CA ILE A 81 -16.24 -5.40 -13.15
C ILE A 81 -16.13 -5.16 -14.65
N VAL A 82 -14.96 -4.74 -15.10
CA VAL A 82 -14.67 -4.47 -16.52
C VAL A 82 -13.63 -5.45 -17.05
N GLU A 83 -13.82 -5.89 -18.29
CA GLU A 83 -12.79 -6.63 -19.02
C GLU A 83 -11.82 -5.65 -19.67
N THR A 84 -10.53 -5.79 -19.39
CA THR A 84 -9.51 -5.05 -20.14
C THR A 84 -9.07 -5.90 -21.32
N THR A 85 -9.14 -5.33 -22.54
CA THR A 85 -8.34 -5.86 -23.64
C THR A 85 -6.87 -5.77 -23.22
N ARG A 86 -6.10 -6.83 -23.48
CA ARG A 86 -4.70 -6.93 -23.10
C ARG A 86 -3.94 -5.70 -23.61
N ARG A 87 -3.51 -4.81 -22.72
CA ARG A 87 -2.57 -3.73 -23.06
C ARG A 87 -1.28 -4.37 -23.59
N GLU A 88 -0.86 -3.97 -24.79
CA GLU A 88 0.54 -4.09 -25.19
C GLU A 88 1.43 -3.47 -24.10
N ARG A 89 2.58 -4.10 -23.84
CA ARG A 89 3.39 -3.89 -22.65
C ARG A 89 3.58 -2.40 -22.30
N GLY A 90 3.17 -2.05 -21.07
CA GLY A 90 3.84 -1.07 -20.22
C GLY A 90 3.89 0.38 -20.69
N ARG A 91 2.84 1.16 -20.42
CA ARG A 91 3.08 2.54 -19.99
C ARG A 91 3.39 2.50 -18.51
N SER A 92 4.64 2.79 -18.13
CA SER A 92 4.98 3.16 -16.75
C SER A 92 4.07 4.32 -16.37
N ALA A 93 3.02 4.04 -15.59
CA ALA A 93 2.26 5.11 -14.98
C ALA A 93 3.20 5.75 -13.96
N GLU A 94 3.62 6.99 -14.20
CA GLU A 94 4.29 7.78 -13.19
C GLU A 94 3.38 7.82 -11.96
N MET A 95 3.87 7.24 -10.86
CA MET A 95 3.18 7.23 -9.60
C MET A 95 3.32 8.63 -9.00
N ASN A 96 2.42 9.53 -9.40
CA ASN A 96 2.36 10.88 -8.87
C ASN A 96 1.94 10.82 -7.40
N ALA A 97 2.91 11.03 -6.51
CA ALA A 97 2.63 11.31 -5.11
C ALA A 97 1.79 12.59 -5.05
N VAL A 98 0.54 12.49 -4.62
CA VAL A 98 -0.29 13.66 -4.33
C VAL A 98 0.32 14.40 -3.14
N ASN A 99 1.07 15.47 -3.42
CA ASN A 99 1.76 16.31 -2.44
C ASN A 99 0.89 17.42 -1.82
N ALA A 100 -0.41 17.43 -2.10
CA ALA A 100 -1.31 18.43 -1.52
C ALA A 100 -2.16 17.81 -0.41
N PRO A 101 -2.15 18.36 0.82
CA PRO A 101 -3.23 18.09 1.76
C PRO A 101 -4.50 18.69 1.15
N LEU A 102 -5.36 17.84 0.59
CA LEU A 102 -6.71 18.24 0.23
C LEU A 102 -7.46 18.48 1.54
N TYR A 103 -7.53 19.75 1.92
CA TYR A 103 -8.39 20.27 2.98
C TYR A 103 -9.81 19.75 2.78
N ALA A 104 -10.31 18.99 3.76
CA ALA A 104 -11.67 18.46 3.75
C ALA A 104 -12.61 19.53 4.36
N PRO A 105 -13.60 20.05 3.62
CA PRO A 105 -14.38 21.23 4.02
C PRO A 105 -15.48 20.97 5.06
N TRP A 106 -15.41 19.87 5.82
CA TRP A 106 -16.41 19.50 6.84
C TRP A 106 -15.86 19.54 8.28
N MET A 107 -14.94 20.46 8.56
CA MET A 107 -14.57 20.85 9.93
C MET A 107 -14.91 22.31 10.19
N ILE A 108 -16.22 22.61 10.25
CA ILE A 108 -16.78 23.68 11.09
C ILE A 108 -18.03 23.09 11.75
#